data_AF-A0A7C3SGL4-F1
#
_entry.id   AF-A0A7C3SGL4-F1
#
_cell.length_a   1.000
_cell.length_b   1.000
_cell.length_c   1.000
_cell.angle_alpha   90.00
_cell.angle_beta   90.00
_cell.angle_gamma   90.00
#
_symmetry.space_group_name_H-M   'P 1'
#
loop_
_entity.id
_entity.type
_entity.pdbx_description
1 polymer ?
#
loop_
_entity_poly.entity_id
_entity_poly.type
_entity_poly.pdbx_seq_one_letter_code
_entity_poly.pdbx_strand_id
1 'polypeptide(L)'
;MPAWRERIIAQSAERILHELAGLLPGQPNEAEFRQVMDRLLGDFGRQLGICWLPDAEYTLATGRADAVFNRLVIQYKRPGTLWPRHPHQATAHAIVQVRDSLQTLAQQERQGLPRMAGVVFDGYHIVFVRYHTGQFQVEPPVPVSSASLQRFLDWMASTALGIALTAENLSRDFSFDQPRTQNILRALTHGLKNVLPGDSRVANLLAQWRIFFSQSVDSKEAFGGRNLQAFQKWLPKAGWTIRTSEEAEHFFFALHSYFALLVKLLGWLALSRHRDVKLGVPSPGELASADADTLRRHLQELESGGIFRTYGLTNLLEGDFFAWYLFAWDTLLEEALRELLRRLDQYEPATLAIHPEESRDLFKKLYHSLLPRQIRHPLGEYYTPDWLAQRLLAQVDKEFFTAELGNNEHRLRQKLLQTRWLDPACGSGTFLLLLIARMQELGQALMVDKRELL
;
A
#
# COMPACT_ATOMS: atom_id res chain seq x y z
N MET A 1 9.30 -5.72 -8.96
CA MET A 1 10.63 -5.07 -9.12
C MET A 1 11.24 -5.54 -10.42
N PRO A 2 12.17 -4.81 -11.06
CA PRO A 2 12.88 -5.34 -12.22
C PRO A 2 13.65 -6.63 -11.88
N ALA A 3 13.64 -7.64 -12.75
CA ALA A 3 14.26 -8.96 -12.50
C ALA A 3 15.77 -8.88 -12.18
N TRP A 4 16.44 -7.82 -12.62
CA TRP A 4 17.84 -7.57 -12.32
C TRP A 4 18.05 -7.21 -10.83
N ARG A 5 17.08 -6.53 -10.19
CA ARG A 5 17.16 -6.09 -8.79
C ARG A 5 17.03 -7.25 -7.81
N GLU A 6 16.12 -8.18 -8.06
CA GLU A 6 15.96 -9.40 -7.24
C GLU A 6 17.22 -10.28 -7.31
N ARG A 7 17.82 -10.39 -8.50
CA ARG A 7 19.11 -11.09 -8.66
C ARG A 7 20.22 -10.43 -7.85
N ILE A 8 20.31 -9.10 -7.89
CA ILE A 8 21.28 -8.36 -7.08
C ILE A 8 21.03 -8.59 -5.58
N ILE A 9 19.78 -8.49 -5.12
CA ILE A 9 19.41 -8.75 -3.72
C ILE A 9 19.82 -10.15 -3.29
N ALA A 10 19.49 -11.17 -4.07
CA ALA A 10 19.85 -12.56 -3.77
C ALA A 10 21.37 -12.76 -3.72
N GLN A 11 22.10 -12.25 -4.71
CA GLN A 11 23.56 -12.35 -4.77
C GLN A 11 24.24 -11.61 -3.61
N SER A 12 23.76 -10.40 -3.27
CA SER A 12 24.26 -9.63 -2.15
C SER A 12 23.95 -10.29 -0.80
N ALA A 13 22.78 -10.91 -0.64
CA ALA A 13 22.44 -11.66 0.56
C ALA A 13 23.39 -12.85 0.78
N GLU A 14 23.65 -13.64 -0.27
CA GLU A 14 24.61 -14.75 -0.20
C GLU A 14 26.03 -14.26 0.08
N ARG A 15 26.44 -13.14 -0.53
CA ARG A 15 27.76 -12.52 -0.26
C ARG A 15 27.88 -12.06 1.20
N ILE A 16 26.85 -11.41 1.75
CA ILE A 16 26.82 -11.01 3.16
C ILE A 16 26.91 -12.24 4.05
N LEU A 17 26.11 -13.27 3.78
CA LEU A 17 26.12 -14.50 4.56
C LEU A 17 27.51 -15.16 4.57
N HIS A 18 28.17 -15.21 3.41
CA HIS A 18 29.53 -15.73 3.28
C HIS A 18 30.57 -14.92 4.08
N GLU A 19 30.53 -13.60 3.98
CA GLU A 19 31.45 -12.72 4.72
C GLU A 19 31.24 -12.81 6.23
N LEU A 20 29.98 -12.91 6.68
CA LEU A 20 29.65 -13.13 8.08
C LEU A 20 30.19 -14.46 8.59
N ALA A 21 30.11 -15.53 7.80
CA ALA A 21 30.66 -16.83 8.18
C ALA A 21 32.19 -16.79 8.41
N GLY A 22 32.91 -15.94 7.66
CA GLY A 22 34.34 -15.71 7.86
C GLY A 22 34.66 -14.77 9.03
N LEU A 23 33.82 -13.75 9.25
CA LEU A 23 34.05 -12.70 10.26
C LEU A 23 33.70 -13.13 11.68
N LEU A 24 32.53 -13.75 11.88
CA LEU A 24 31.95 -14.02 13.19
C LEU A 24 32.80 -14.93 14.10
N PRO A 25 33.53 -15.95 13.60
CA PRO A 25 34.43 -16.76 14.42
C PRO A 25 35.55 -15.95 15.10
N GLY A 26 35.94 -14.81 14.53
CA GLY A 26 36.93 -13.89 15.10
C GLY A 26 36.41 -13.05 16.27
N GLN A 27 35.12 -13.18 16.63
CA GLN A 27 34.46 -12.40 17.69
C GLN A 27 34.69 -10.89 17.57
N PRO A 28 34.38 -10.27 16.41
CA PRO A 28 34.66 -8.87 16.17
C PRO A 28 33.92 -7.98 17.20
N ASN A 29 34.49 -6.81 17.46
CA ASN A 29 33.77 -5.76 18.17
C ASN A 29 32.72 -5.08 17.26
N GLU A 30 31.91 -4.19 17.84
CA GLU A 30 30.83 -3.50 17.10
C GLU A 30 31.34 -2.66 15.92
N ALA A 31 32.50 -2.02 16.07
CA ALA A 31 33.09 -1.16 15.03
C ALA A 31 33.64 -1.99 13.86
N GLU A 32 34.32 -3.10 14.14
CA GLU A 32 34.82 -4.04 13.14
C GLU A 32 33.66 -4.66 12.35
N PHE A 33 32.60 -5.07 13.05
CA PHE A 33 31.39 -5.59 12.42
C PHE A 33 30.71 -4.54 11.52
N ARG A 34 30.52 -3.33 12.04
CA ARG A 34 29.95 -2.20 11.29
C ARG A 34 30.75 -1.90 10.02
N GLN A 35 32.08 -1.83 10.11
CA GLN A 35 32.92 -1.50 8.96
C GLN A 35 32.76 -2.50 7.80
N VAL A 36 32.66 -3.79 8.11
CA VAL A 36 32.43 -4.83 7.10
C VAL A 36 31.04 -4.69 6.49
N MET A 37 30.02 -4.47 7.33
CA MET A 37 28.64 -4.32 6.87
C MET A 37 28.45 -3.07 6.01
N ASP A 38 28.99 -1.93 6.42
CA ASP A 38 28.91 -0.67 5.68
C ASP A 38 29.52 -0.82 4.28
N ARG A 39 30.68 -1.48 4.16
CA ARG A 39 31.28 -1.80 2.86
C ARG A 39 30.35 -2.66 1.99
N LEU A 40 29.76 -3.72 2.55
CA LEU A 40 28.90 -4.65 1.81
C LEU A 40 27.58 -3.98 1.36
N LEU A 41 26.99 -3.18 2.22
CA LEU A 41 25.77 -2.42 1.91
C LEU A 41 26.05 -1.27 0.94
N GLY A 42 27.24 -0.66 1.02
CA GLY A 42 27.72 0.32 0.06
C GLY A 42 27.91 -0.24 -1.35
N ASP A 43 28.49 -1.44 -1.47
CA ASP A 43 28.58 -2.17 -2.74
C ASP A 43 27.20 -2.45 -3.33
N PHE A 44 26.28 -2.95 -2.50
CA PHE A 44 24.90 -3.19 -2.89
C PHE A 44 24.19 -1.91 -3.35
N GLY A 45 24.32 -0.81 -2.60
CA GLY A 45 23.75 0.49 -2.96
C GLY A 45 24.26 1.00 -4.31
N ARG A 46 25.58 0.88 -4.57
CA ARG A 46 26.19 1.25 -5.86
C ARG A 46 25.64 0.44 -7.03
N GLN A 47 25.43 -0.86 -6.84
CA GLN A 47 24.82 -1.73 -7.87
C GLN A 47 23.38 -1.34 -8.21
N LEU A 48 22.66 -0.72 -7.26
CA LEU A 48 21.30 -0.22 -7.46
C LEU A 48 21.24 1.25 -7.91
N GLY A 49 22.38 1.92 -8.11
CA GLY A 49 22.43 3.35 -8.42
C GLY A 49 21.94 4.24 -7.26
N ILE A 50 21.93 3.72 -6.03
CA ILE A 50 21.57 4.48 -4.82
C ILE A 50 22.80 5.28 -4.39
N CYS A 51 22.66 6.61 -4.31
CA CYS A 51 23.71 7.46 -3.74
C CYS A 51 23.88 7.15 -2.25
N TRP A 52 24.91 6.38 -1.93
CA TRP A 52 25.34 6.10 -0.57
C TRP A 52 26.36 7.15 -0.12
N LEU A 53 26.09 7.79 1.01
CA LEU A 53 27.04 8.66 1.71
C LEU A 53 27.51 7.91 2.97
N PRO A 54 28.60 7.12 2.89
CA PRO A 54 29.14 6.36 4.02
C PRO A 54 29.51 7.21 5.25
N ASP A 55 29.80 8.50 5.03
CA ASP A 55 30.51 9.32 6.02
C ASP A 55 29.60 10.15 6.95
N ALA A 56 28.28 9.98 6.90
CA ALA A 56 27.39 10.67 7.81
C ALA A 56 27.07 9.79 9.02
N GLU A 57 27.91 9.84 10.06
CA GLU A 57 27.36 9.74 11.42
C GLU A 57 26.30 10.84 11.53
N TYR A 58 25.02 10.49 11.36
CA TYR A 58 23.95 11.44 11.65
C TYR A 58 23.94 11.63 13.16
N THR A 59 24.49 12.77 13.58
CA THR A 59 24.35 13.24 14.97
C THR A 59 22.90 13.68 15.12
N LEU A 60 22.05 12.77 15.59
CA LEU A 60 20.67 13.03 15.94
C LEU A 60 20.67 13.64 17.36
N ALA A 61 19.75 14.55 17.66
CA ALA A 61 19.72 15.27 18.93
C ALA A 61 19.60 14.36 20.18
N THR A 62 19.21 13.09 20.00
CA THR A 62 19.01 12.08 21.04
C THR A 62 20.06 10.96 21.06
N GLY A 63 21.01 10.94 20.10
CA GLY A 63 22.02 9.88 19.96
C GLY A 63 22.58 9.75 18.53
N ARG A 64 23.47 8.79 18.29
CA ARG A 64 24.01 8.48 16.95
C ARG A 64 23.29 7.26 16.35
N ALA A 65 22.73 7.41 15.16
CA ALA A 65 22.37 6.27 14.32
C ALA A 65 23.63 5.75 13.62
N ASP A 66 23.80 4.43 13.52
CA ASP A 66 25.01 3.86 12.91
C ASP A 66 25.01 4.01 11.39
N ALA A 67 23.84 3.87 10.75
CA ALA A 67 23.66 4.23 9.35
C ALA A 67 22.21 4.66 9.05
N VAL A 68 22.05 5.61 8.13
CA VAL A 68 20.74 6.07 7.66
C VAL A 68 20.68 5.99 6.14
N PHE A 69 19.68 5.28 5.62
CA PHE A 69 19.42 5.05 4.20
C PHE A 69 18.07 5.68 3.82
N ASN A 70 18.07 6.99 3.56
CA ASN A 70 16.89 7.79 3.28
C ASN A 70 15.82 7.63 4.38
N ARG A 71 14.91 6.65 4.24
CA ARG A 71 13.84 6.34 5.19
C ARG A 71 14.11 5.08 6.05
N LEU A 72 15.29 4.50 5.98
CA LEU A 72 15.69 3.35 6.80
C LEU A 72 16.80 3.74 7.78
N VAL A 73 16.62 3.45 9.07
CA VAL A 73 17.67 3.57 10.10
C VAL A 73 18.23 2.19 10.41
N ILE A 74 19.55 2.07 10.48
CA ILE A 74 20.23 0.84 10.87
C ILE A 74 21.05 1.10 12.12
N GLN A 75 20.90 0.23 13.10
CA GLN A 75 21.71 0.20 14.31
C GLN A 75 22.45 -1.13 14.37
N TYR A 76 23.78 -1.07 14.36
CA TYR A 76 24.59 -2.24 14.60
C TYR A 76 24.78 -2.48 16.09
N LYS A 77 25.00 -3.74 16.45
CA LYS A 77 25.41 -4.14 17.79
C LYS A 77 26.56 -5.14 17.68
N ARG A 78 27.37 -5.24 18.74
CA ARG A 78 28.37 -6.30 18.85
C ARG A 78 27.74 -7.67 18.57
N PRO A 79 28.39 -8.56 17.80
CA PRO A 79 27.79 -9.85 17.51
C PRO A 79 27.45 -10.71 18.72
N GLY A 80 26.23 -11.26 18.71
CA GLY A 80 25.66 -12.08 19.78
C GLY A 80 24.94 -11.29 20.86
N THR A 81 24.73 -9.98 20.68
CA THR A 81 24.02 -9.11 21.63
C THR A 81 22.51 -9.32 21.63
N LEU A 82 21.93 -9.70 20.49
CA LEU A 82 20.49 -9.87 20.32
C LEU A 82 20.06 -11.27 20.75
N TRP A 83 18.97 -11.35 21.52
CA TRP A 83 18.47 -12.62 22.06
C TRP A 83 16.99 -12.87 21.74
N PRO A 84 16.60 -14.06 21.22
CA PRO A 84 15.23 -14.31 20.76
C PRO A 84 14.14 -14.43 21.84
N ARG A 85 14.50 -14.64 23.12
CA ARG A 85 13.56 -14.93 24.22
C ARG A 85 13.53 -13.82 25.28
N HIS A 86 12.40 -13.75 26.03
CA HIS A 86 12.00 -12.90 27.18
C HIS A 86 13.02 -11.89 27.76
N PRO A 87 12.52 -10.70 28.19
CA PRO A 87 13.16 -9.40 27.95
C PRO A 87 14.66 -9.40 28.23
N HIS A 88 15.44 -9.45 27.16
CA HIS A 88 16.88 -9.24 27.21
C HIS A 88 17.16 -7.74 27.18
N GLN A 89 17.77 -7.22 28.25
CA GLN A 89 17.98 -5.78 28.44
C GLN A 89 18.72 -5.13 27.27
N ALA A 90 19.73 -5.82 26.71
CA ALA A 90 20.49 -5.28 25.59
C ALA A 90 19.66 -5.19 24.30
N THR A 91 18.77 -6.16 24.07
CA THR A 91 17.84 -6.14 22.92
C THR A 91 16.82 -5.02 23.07
N ALA A 92 16.24 -4.86 24.27
CA ALA A 92 15.31 -3.76 24.56
C ALA A 92 15.99 -2.39 24.38
N HIS A 93 17.21 -2.23 24.86
CA HIS A 93 17.99 -1.00 24.69
C HIS A 93 18.26 -0.69 23.21
N ALA A 94 18.68 -1.68 22.42
CA ALA A 94 18.93 -1.48 20.99
C ALA A 94 17.65 -1.11 20.21
N ILE A 95 16.49 -1.66 20.61
CA ILE A 95 15.19 -1.28 20.05
C ILE A 95 14.85 0.18 20.37
N VAL A 96 15.08 0.64 21.61
CA VAL A 96 14.87 2.04 22.00
C VAL A 96 15.74 2.98 21.17
N GLN A 97 17.04 2.66 21.00
CA GLN A 97 17.96 3.47 20.18
C GLN A 97 17.47 3.67 18.74
N VAL A 98 16.98 2.60 18.10
CA VAL A 98 16.42 2.69 16.74
C VAL A 98 15.15 3.55 16.72
N ARG A 99 14.26 3.39 17.70
CA ARG A 99 13.01 4.18 17.78
C ARG A 99 13.29 5.68 17.93
N ASP A 100 14.21 6.05 18.81
CA ASP A 100 14.58 7.45 19.05
C ASP A 100 15.24 8.07 17.80
N SER A 101 16.05 7.27 17.10
CA SER A 101 16.67 7.67 15.84
C SER A 101 15.63 7.91 14.74
N LEU A 102 14.63 7.03 14.62
CA LEU A 102 13.52 7.20 13.66
C LEU A 102 12.69 8.45 13.94
N GLN A 103 12.38 8.74 15.21
CA GLN A 103 11.66 9.96 15.60
C GLN A 103 12.44 11.22 15.23
N THR A 104 13.75 11.22 15.48
CA THR A 104 14.59 12.38 15.17
C THR A 104 14.72 12.60 13.67
N LEU A 105 14.93 11.52 12.91
CA LEU A 105 15.00 11.59 11.45
C LEU A 105 13.69 12.14 10.85
N ALA A 106 12.54 11.69 11.35
CA ALA A 106 11.23 12.19 10.92
C ALA A 106 11.08 13.69 11.15
N GLN A 107 11.52 14.18 12.30
CA GLN A 107 11.45 15.60 12.63
C GLN A 107 12.38 16.45 11.75
N GLN A 108 13.62 16.00 11.51
CA GLN A 108 14.62 16.72 10.71
C GLN A 108 14.23 16.81 9.23
N GLU A 109 13.80 15.68 8.64
CA GLU A 109 13.45 15.60 7.22
C GLU A 109 12.05 16.18 6.91
N ARG A 110 11.32 16.67 7.93
CA ARG A 110 9.89 17.04 7.85
C ARG A 110 9.05 15.94 7.19
N GLN A 111 9.49 14.69 7.33
CA GLN A 111 8.79 13.52 6.83
C GLN A 111 7.97 12.89 7.95
N GLY A 112 6.83 12.29 7.60
CA GLY A 112 6.04 11.55 8.57
C GLY A 112 6.74 10.26 8.99
N LEU A 113 6.77 9.99 10.30
CA LEU A 113 7.17 8.71 10.92
C LEU A 113 6.62 7.44 10.22
N PRO A 114 5.37 7.40 9.69
CA PRO A 114 4.84 6.23 8.97
C PRO A 114 5.63 5.82 7.72
N ARG A 115 6.58 6.65 7.28
CA ARG A 115 7.36 6.41 6.07
C ARG A 115 8.70 5.75 6.34
N MET A 116 9.02 5.48 7.60
CA MET A 116 10.34 5.07 8.05
C MET A 116 10.36 3.65 8.61
N ALA A 117 11.46 2.95 8.36
CA ALA A 117 11.75 1.62 8.87
C ALA A 117 13.07 1.63 9.65
N GLY A 118 13.19 0.73 10.62
CA GLY A 118 14.37 0.55 11.44
C GLY A 118 14.85 -0.89 11.44
N VAL A 119 16.15 -1.10 11.48
CA VAL A 119 16.77 -2.42 11.60
C VAL A 119 17.82 -2.38 12.70
N VAL A 120 17.77 -3.34 13.62
CA VAL A 120 18.91 -3.65 14.50
C VAL A 120 19.59 -4.91 13.97
N PHE A 121 20.92 -4.89 13.85
CA PHE A 121 21.66 -6.01 13.30
C PHE A 121 22.93 -6.31 14.13
N ASP A 122 23.11 -7.56 14.56
CA ASP A 122 24.30 -8.01 15.28
C ASP A 122 25.04 -9.16 14.59
N GLY A 123 24.77 -9.43 13.32
CA GLY A 123 25.44 -10.51 12.57
C GLY A 123 24.89 -11.91 12.83
N TYR A 124 24.18 -12.16 13.95
CA TYR A 124 23.47 -13.44 14.19
C TYR A 124 21.95 -13.29 14.10
N HIS A 125 21.42 -12.13 14.47
CA HIS A 125 19.99 -11.81 14.42
C HIS A 125 19.75 -10.42 13.85
N ILE A 126 18.55 -10.25 13.31
CA ILE A 126 18.03 -8.99 12.78
C ILE A 126 16.71 -8.68 13.48
N VAL A 127 16.55 -7.46 13.99
CA VAL A 127 15.27 -6.96 14.52
C VAL A 127 14.72 -5.94 13.55
N PHE A 128 13.50 -6.16 13.08
CA PHE A 128 12.79 -5.23 12.22
C PHE A 128 11.86 -4.35 13.07
N VAL A 129 11.99 -3.04 12.90
CA VAL A 129 11.21 -2.01 13.58
C VAL A 129 10.48 -1.19 12.55
N ARG A 130 9.19 -0.94 12.75
CA ARG A 130 8.38 -0.12 11.84
C ARG A 130 7.41 0.73 12.62
N TYR A 131 7.08 1.92 12.10
CA TYR A 131 6.07 2.77 12.71
C TYR A 131 4.72 2.57 12.02
N HIS A 132 3.66 2.32 12.79
CA HIS A 132 2.31 2.17 12.27
C HIS A 132 1.28 2.71 13.26
N THR A 133 0.29 3.46 12.76
CA THR A 133 -0.87 3.98 13.54
C THR A 133 -0.53 4.64 14.90
N GLY A 134 0.61 5.34 14.98
CA GLY A 134 1.01 6.04 16.20
C GLY A 134 1.90 5.23 17.14
N GLN A 135 2.25 3.98 16.79
CA GLN A 135 3.05 3.09 17.63
C GLN A 135 4.16 2.42 16.82
N PHE A 136 5.24 2.02 17.52
CA PHE A 136 6.29 1.20 16.93
C PHE A 136 5.94 -0.28 17.04
N GLN A 137 5.81 -0.94 15.90
CA GLN A 137 5.77 -2.39 15.83
C GLN A 137 7.19 -2.93 15.73
N VAL A 138 7.50 -3.91 16.58
CA VAL A 138 8.83 -4.51 16.67
C VAL A 138 8.68 -6.01 16.55
N GLU A 139 9.36 -6.58 15.57
CA GLU A 139 9.42 -8.02 15.39
C GLU A 139 10.44 -8.65 16.36
N PRO A 140 10.22 -9.90 16.80
CA PRO A 140 11.23 -10.61 17.58
C PRO A 140 12.52 -10.77 16.75
N PRO A 141 13.70 -10.89 17.41
CA PRO A 141 14.95 -11.13 16.69
C PRO A 141 14.86 -12.35 15.79
N VAL A 142 15.05 -12.15 14.49
CA VAL A 142 15.03 -13.18 13.46
C VAL A 142 16.47 -13.63 13.19
N PRO A 143 16.77 -14.93 13.15
CA PRO A 143 18.12 -15.39 12.84
C PRO A 143 18.55 -14.98 11.43
N VAL A 144 19.85 -14.74 11.27
CA VAL A 144 20.46 -14.43 9.97
C VAL A 144 20.43 -15.67 9.09
N SER A 145 19.83 -15.52 7.92
CA SER A 145 19.75 -16.50 6.86
C SER A 145 19.73 -15.77 5.52
N SER A 146 19.87 -16.51 4.42
CA SER A 146 19.66 -15.93 3.08
C SER A 146 18.31 -15.23 2.98
N ALA A 147 17.23 -15.84 3.49
CA ALA A 147 15.89 -15.23 3.48
C ALA A 147 15.78 -13.94 4.31
N SER A 148 16.33 -13.90 5.54
CA SER A 148 16.25 -12.69 6.38
C SER A 148 17.15 -11.57 5.88
N LEU A 149 18.30 -11.90 5.26
CA LEU A 149 19.18 -10.93 4.59
C LEU A 149 18.55 -10.38 3.31
N GLN A 150 17.94 -11.23 2.47
CA GLN A 150 17.21 -10.77 1.28
C GLN A 150 16.10 -9.80 1.69
N ARG A 151 15.33 -10.11 2.74
CA ARG A 151 14.30 -9.22 3.29
C ARG A 151 14.89 -7.88 3.76
N PHE A 152 16.02 -7.90 4.43
CA PHE A 152 16.70 -6.68 4.89
C PHE A 152 17.16 -5.80 3.72
N LEU A 153 17.80 -6.39 2.71
CA LEU A 153 18.22 -5.68 1.49
C LEU A 153 17.03 -5.16 0.68
N ASP A 154 15.93 -5.92 0.67
CA ASP A 154 14.65 -5.48 0.11
C ASP A 154 14.15 -4.21 0.81
N TRP A 155 14.13 -4.20 2.15
CA TRP A 155 13.74 -3.02 2.92
C TRP A 155 14.61 -1.82 2.58
N MET A 156 15.93 -1.99 2.59
CA MET A 156 16.89 -0.93 2.23
C MET A 156 16.61 -0.36 0.83
N ALA A 157 16.47 -1.22 -0.18
CA ALA A 157 16.25 -0.76 -1.53
C ALA A 157 14.88 -0.06 -1.67
N SER A 158 13.86 -0.55 -0.97
CA SER A 158 12.48 -0.02 -1.03
C SER A 158 12.31 1.31 -0.30
N THR A 159 13.12 1.55 0.72
CA THR A 159 13.14 2.83 1.44
C THR A 159 14.03 3.87 0.76
N ALA A 160 15.03 3.41 -0.01
CA ALA A 160 15.99 4.27 -0.70
C ALA A 160 15.41 4.94 -1.96
N LEU A 161 14.54 4.25 -2.72
CA LEU A 161 14.09 4.68 -4.04
C LEU A 161 12.57 4.92 -4.11
N GLY A 162 12.16 5.83 -5.01
CA GLY A 162 10.77 6.06 -5.36
C GLY A 162 9.90 6.69 -4.27
N ILE A 163 8.66 7.03 -4.63
CA ILE A 163 7.65 7.52 -3.71
C ILE A 163 7.04 6.32 -2.98
N ALA A 164 7.03 6.36 -1.65
CA ALA A 164 6.40 5.30 -0.85
C ALA A 164 4.90 5.20 -1.15
N LEU A 165 4.40 3.98 -1.34
CA LEU A 165 3.00 3.68 -1.58
C LEU A 165 2.20 3.70 -0.28
N THR A 166 2.08 4.91 0.27
CA THR A 166 1.36 5.22 1.51
C THR A 166 0.10 6.01 1.19
N ALA A 167 -0.89 5.90 2.07
CA ALA A 167 -2.15 6.63 1.95
C ALA A 167 -1.94 8.15 1.85
N GLU A 168 -0.96 8.69 2.58
CA GLU A 168 -0.63 10.11 2.62
C GLU A 168 0.01 10.58 1.31
N ASN A 169 0.94 9.80 0.72
CA ASN A 169 1.54 10.14 -0.57
C ASN A 169 0.50 10.07 -1.68
N LEU A 170 -0.33 9.03 -1.69
CA LEU A 170 -1.40 8.91 -2.67
C LEU A 170 -2.42 10.03 -2.53
N SER A 171 -2.81 10.38 -1.31
CA SER A 171 -3.70 11.52 -1.07
C SER A 171 -3.06 12.81 -1.54
N ARG A 172 -1.76 13.04 -1.30
CA ARG A 172 -1.05 14.21 -1.78
C ARG A 172 -1.08 14.31 -3.30
N ASP A 173 -0.86 13.20 -4.01
CA ASP A 173 -0.60 13.21 -5.46
C ASP A 173 -1.85 13.00 -6.32
N PHE A 174 -2.88 12.37 -5.75
CA PHE A 174 -4.10 11.97 -6.46
C PHE A 174 -5.38 12.57 -5.83
N SER A 175 -5.28 13.48 -4.85
CA SER A 175 -6.45 14.22 -4.36
C SER A 175 -7.10 15.07 -5.45
N PHE A 176 -8.35 15.46 -5.21
CA PHE A 176 -9.08 16.40 -6.08
C PHE A 176 -8.38 17.76 -6.23
N ASP A 177 -7.62 18.21 -5.23
CA ASP A 177 -6.95 19.51 -5.28
C ASP A 177 -5.74 19.54 -6.24
N GLN A 178 -5.32 18.38 -6.76
CA GLN A 178 -4.21 18.31 -7.70
C GLN A 178 -4.64 18.66 -9.12
N PRO A 179 -3.92 19.55 -9.84
CA PRO A 179 -4.24 19.92 -11.21
C PRO A 179 -4.34 18.70 -12.16
N ARG A 180 -3.46 17.70 -11.97
CA ARG A 180 -3.47 16.44 -12.72
C ARG A 180 -4.81 15.71 -12.57
N THR A 181 -5.27 15.51 -11.33
CA THR A 181 -6.56 14.87 -11.04
C THR A 181 -7.71 15.66 -11.65
N GLN A 182 -7.69 16.99 -11.53
CA GLN A 182 -8.72 17.85 -12.13
C GLN A 182 -8.75 17.74 -13.66
N ASN A 183 -7.58 17.68 -14.31
CA ASN A 183 -7.48 17.51 -15.77
C ASN A 183 -8.04 16.16 -16.22
N ILE A 184 -7.75 15.08 -15.49
CA ILE A 184 -8.30 13.75 -15.77
C ILE A 184 -9.82 13.75 -15.61
N LEU A 185 -10.36 14.32 -14.52
CA LEU A 185 -11.81 14.42 -14.31
C LEU A 185 -12.49 15.26 -15.39
N ARG A 186 -11.84 16.34 -15.85
CA ARG A 186 -12.31 17.18 -16.97
C ARG A 186 -12.36 16.37 -18.26
N ALA A 187 -11.30 15.63 -18.57
CA ALA A 187 -11.23 14.79 -19.77
C ALA A 187 -12.32 13.70 -19.74
N LEU A 188 -12.49 13.02 -18.60
CA LEU A 188 -13.57 12.04 -18.42
C LEU A 188 -14.94 12.68 -18.60
N THR A 189 -15.25 13.77 -17.90
CA THR A 189 -16.60 14.36 -18.02
C THR A 189 -16.85 14.95 -19.41
N HIS A 190 -15.81 15.45 -20.09
CA HIS A 190 -15.91 15.86 -21.48
C HIS A 190 -16.24 14.68 -22.40
N GLY A 191 -15.48 13.59 -22.31
CA GLY A 191 -15.72 12.37 -23.07
C GLY A 191 -17.14 11.83 -22.85
N LEU A 192 -17.59 11.81 -21.60
CA LEU A 192 -18.95 11.40 -21.23
C LEU A 192 -20.01 12.30 -21.91
N LYS A 193 -19.89 13.63 -21.78
CA LYS A 193 -20.83 14.58 -22.39
C LYS A 193 -20.88 14.47 -23.92
N ASN A 194 -19.78 14.14 -24.57
CA ASN A 194 -19.72 14.02 -26.02
C ASN A 194 -20.45 12.77 -26.54
N VAL A 195 -20.44 11.67 -25.79
CA VAL A 195 -21.00 10.38 -26.24
C VAL A 195 -22.42 10.10 -25.74
N LEU A 196 -22.88 10.79 -24.69
CA LEU A 196 -24.22 10.63 -24.13
C LEU A 196 -25.39 11.01 -25.06
N PRO A 197 -25.29 12.04 -25.93
CA PRO A 197 -26.40 12.40 -26.82
C PRO A 197 -26.77 11.34 -27.87
N GLY A 198 -25.91 10.33 -28.10
CA GLY A 198 -26.20 9.20 -28.98
C GLY A 198 -26.62 7.95 -28.21
N ASP A 199 -27.32 7.03 -28.89
CA ASP A 199 -27.52 5.67 -28.37
C ASP A 199 -26.15 4.96 -28.31
N SER A 200 -25.54 5.00 -27.14
CA SER A 200 -24.18 4.57 -26.92
C SER A 200 -24.10 3.54 -25.80
N ARG A 201 -23.16 2.61 -25.94
CA ARG A 201 -22.79 1.68 -24.87
C ARG A 201 -22.51 2.40 -23.55
N VAL A 202 -21.98 3.62 -23.61
CA VAL A 202 -21.69 4.47 -22.44
C VAL A 202 -22.97 4.88 -21.70
N ALA A 203 -24.04 5.23 -22.41
CA ALA A 203 -25.34 5.55 -21.79
C ALA A 203 -25.90 4.35 -21.02
N ASN A 204 -25.75 3.13 -21.57
CA ASN A 204 -26.16 1.90 -20.89
C ASN A 204 -25.32 1.61 -19.64
N LEU A 205 -24.01 1.84 -19.67
CA LEU A 205 -23.13 1.66 -18.50
C LEU A 205 -23.45 2.69 -17.40
N LEU A 206 -23.75 3.94 -17.77
CA LEU A 206 -24.22 4.96 -16.83
C LEU A 206 -25.56 4.56 -16.20
N ALA A 207 -26.50 4.05 -17.00
CA ALA A 207 -27.79 3.57 -16.50
C ALA A 207 -27.63 2.38 -15.54
N GLN A 208 -26.71 1.46 -15.83
CA GLN A 208 -26.36 0.37 -14.91
C GLN A 208 -25.79 0.90 -13.61
N TRP A 209 -24.82 1.82 -13.66
CA TRP A 209 -24.29 2.47 -12.47
C TRP A 209 -25.39 3.15 -11.64
N ARG A 210 -26.34 3.87 -12.28
CA ARG A 210 -27.49 4.47 -11.58
C ARG A 210 -28.31 3.45 -10.81
N ILE A 211 -28.56 2.28 -11.40
CA ILE A 211 -29.31 1.20 -10.74
C ILE A 211 -28.56 0.72 -9.49
N PHE A 212 -27.27 0.40 -9.61
CA PHE A 212 -26.46 -0.07 -8.48
C PHE A 212 -26.32 0.99 -7.38
N PHE A 213 -26.03 2.23 -7.76
CA PHE A 213 -25.92 3.34 -6.82
C PHE A 213 -27.25 3.57 -6.07
N SER A 214 -28.37 3.41 -6.77
CA SER A 214 -29.71 3.60 -6.17
C SER A 214 -30.14 2.50 -5.20
N GLN A 215 -29.39 1.39 -5.08
CA GLN A 215 -29.68 0.33 -4.11
C GLN A 215 -29.31 0.74 -2.68
N SER A 216 -28.31 1.61 -2.52
CA SER A 216 -27.83 2.06 -1.21
C SER A 216 -28.10 3.54 -0.96
N VAL A 217 -28.31 4.35 -2.00
CA VAL A 217 -28.48 5.81 -1.89
C VAL A 217 -29.63 6.29 -2.76
N ASP A 218 -30.53 7.13 -2.25
CA ASP A 218 -31.51 7.80 -3.12
C ASP A 218 -30.81 8.84 -4.01
N SER A 219 -30.78 8.62 -5.33
CA SER A 219 -30.13 9.52 -6.29
C SER A 219 -30.71 10.95 -6.27
N LYS A 220 -32.03 11.11 -6.07
CA LYS A 220 -32.64 12.45 -5.98
C LYS A 220 -32.19 13.18 -4.72
N GLU A 221 -32.02 12.45 -3.63
CA GLU A 221 -31.43 13.02 -2.42
C GLU A 221 -29.96 13.35 -2.64
N ALA A 222 -29.16 12.41 -3.17
CA ALA A 222 -27.72 12.55 -3.36
C ALA A 222 -27.31 13.74 -4.23
N PHE A 223 -28.07 14.03 -5.30
CA PHE A 223 -27.73 15.07 -6.28
C PHE A 223 -28.70 16.24 -6.31
N GLY A 224 -29.73 16.25 -5.45
CA GLY A 224 -30.75 17.29 -5.37
C GLY A 224 -30.55 18.27 -4.22
N GLY A 225 -31.40 19.32 -4.20
CA GLY A 225 -31.55 20.22 -3.05
C GLY A 225 -30.24 20.75 -2.46
N ARG A 226 -30.01 20.50 -1.16
CA ARG A 226 -28.82 20.96 -0.44
C ARG A 226 -27.52 20.27 -0.91
N ASN A 227 -27.62 19.06 -1.46
CA ASN A 227 -26.44 18.32 -1.91
C ASN A 227 -25.95 18.87 -3.26
N LEU A 228 -26.86 19.24 -4.17
CA LEU A 228 -26.51 20.02 -5.37
C LEU A 228 -25.76 21.31 -5.01
N GLN A 229 -26.25 22.03 -3.98
CA GLN A 229 -25.58 23.25 -3.49
C GLN A 229 -24.16 22.97 -2.96
N ALA A 230 -23.91 21.78 -2.39
CA ALA A 230 -22.57 21.39 -1.95
C ALA A 230 -21.62 21.26 -3.14
N PHE A 231 -22.04 20.58 -4.22
CA PHE A 231 -21.27 20.51 -5.48
C PHE A 231 -21.03 21.92 -6.07
N GLN A 232 -22.07 22.74 -6.13
CA GLN A 232 -22.01 24.12 -6.65
C GLN A 232 -21.05 25.02 -5.87
N LYS A 233 -20.81 24.76 -4.59
CA LYS A 233 -19.84 25.50 -3.76
C LYS A 233 -18.42 24.93 -3.84
N TRP A 234 -18.28 23.62 -4.06
CA TRP A 234 -17.00 22.94 -4.05
C TRP A 234 -16.28 23.02 -5.40
N LEU A 235 -16.96 22.69 -6.48
CA LEU A 235 -16.37 22.56 -7.82
C LEU A 235 -15.80 23.86 -8.41
N PRO A 236 -16.35 25.06 -8.14
CA PRO A 236 -15.74 26.30 -8.63
C PRO A 236 -14.31 26.53 -8.13
N LYS A 237 -13.92 25.94 -7.00
CA LYS A 237 -12.53 25.99 -6.50
C LYS A 237 -11.53 25.32 -7.46
N ALA A 238 -12.00 24.40 -8.28
CA ALA A 238 -11.26 23.72 -9.34
C ALA A 238 -11.63 24.26 -10.74
N GLY A 239 -12.20 25.46 -10.84
CA GLY A 239 -12.59 26.07 -12.13
C GLY A 239 -13.73 25.33 -12.84
N TRP A 240 -14.58 24.61 -12.11
CA TRP A 240 -15.67 23.81 -12.65
C TRP A 240 -17.03 24.34 -12.19
N THR A 241 -17.98 24.46 -13.11
CA THR A 241 -19.36 24.88 -12.77
C THR A 241 -20.35 23.78 -13.09
N ILE A 242 -21.28 23.54 -12.17
CA ILE A 242 -22.41 22.62 -12.32
C ILE A 242 -23.70 23.38 -12.02
N ARG A 243 -24.73 23.18 -12.84
CA ARG A 243 -26.02 23.86 -12.76
C ARG A 243 -27.16 22.92 -12.43
N THR A 244 -27.10 21.66 -12.87
CA THR A 244 -28.19 20.71 -12.73
C THR A 244 -27.78 19.49 -11.89
N SER A 245 -28.77 18.78 -11.34
CA SER A 245 -28.54 17.49 -10.66
C SER A 245 -27.93 16.45 -11.59
N GLU A 246 -28.32 16.45 -12.86
CA GLU A 246 -27.75 15.56 -13.88
C GLU A 246 -26.27 15.84 -14.12
N GLU A 247 -25.86 17.11 -14.19
CA GLU A 247 -24.44 17.46 -14.30
C GLU A 247 -23.64 17.03 -13.06
N ALA A 248 -24.21 17.18 -11.86
CA ALA A 248 -23.61 16.70 -10.62
C ALA A 248 -23.41 15.18 -10.63
N GLU A 249 -24.43 14.45 -11.08
CA GLU A 249 -24.40 12.99 -11.21
C GLU A 249 -23.36 12.53 -12.24
N HIS A 250 -23.29 13.16 -13.42
CA HIS A 250 -22.30 12.85 -14.45
C HIS A 250 -20.86 13.10 -13.97
N PHE A 251 -20.63 14.21 -13.28
CA PHE A 251 -19.34 14.47 -12.64
C PHE A 251 -19.00 13.39 -11.61
N PHE A 252 -19.97 12.99 -10.80
CA PHE A 252 -19.79 12.00 -9.77
C PHE A 252 -19.49 10.61 -10.34
N PHE A 253 -20.17 10.21 -11.42
CA PHE A 253 -19.86 9.00 -12.18
C PHE A 253 -18.43 9.03 -12.74
N ALA A 254 -17.99 10.16 -13.31
CA ALA A 254 -16.61 10.33 -13.76
C ALA A 254 -15.60 10.23 -12.60
N LEU A 255 -15.91 10.79 -11.43
CA LEU A 255 -15.08 10.70 -10.23
C LEU A 255 -14.96 9.27 -9.70
N HIS A 256 -16.07 8.54 -9.63
CA HIS A 256 -16.05 7.12 -9.29
C HIS A 256 -15.26 6.30 -10.31
N SER A 257 -15.38 6.62 -11.61
CA SER A 257 -14.61 5.95 -12.67
C SER A 257 -13.11 6.18 -12.52
N TYR A 258 -12.70 7.42 -12.23
CA TYR A 258 -11.32 7.76 -11.91
C TYR A 258 -10.81 6.97 -10.70
N PHE A 259 -11.59 6.93 -9.61
CA PHE A 259 -11.22 6.18 -8.41
C PHE A 259 -11.08 4.68 -8.69
N ALA A 260 -12.02 4.08 -9.41
CA ALA A 260 -11.98 2.67 -9.80
C ALA A 260 -10.74 2.34 -10.65
N LEU A 261 -10.45 3.17 -11.66
CA LEU A 261 -9.25 3.04 -12.48
C LEU A 261 -7.97 3.14 -11.63
N LEU A 262 -7.91 4.13 -10.73
CA LEU A 262 -6.76 4.30 -9.85
C LEU A 262 -6.58 3.09 -8.92
N VAL A 263 -7.65 2.54 -8.35
CA VAL A 263 -7.61 1.31 -7.54
C VAL A 263 -7.09 0.13 -8.37
N LYS A 264 -7.55 -0.03 -9.62
CA LYS A 264 -7.08 -1.09 -10.55
C LYS A 264 -5.60 -0.96 -10.85
N LEU A 265 -5.13 0.24 -11.17
CA LEU A 265 -3.72 0.52 -11.43
C LEU A 265 -2.85 0.29 -10.19
N LEU A 266 -3.34 0.65 -9.00
CA LEU A 266 -2.66 0.40 -7.73
C LEU A 266 -2.60 -1.09 -7.38
N GLY A 267 -3.70 -1.83 -7.61
CA GLY A 267 -3.74 -3.27 -7.45
C GLY A 267 -2.78 -3.97 -8.40
N TRP A 268 -2.72 -3.51 -9.65
CA TRP A 268 -1.74 -3.97 -10.63
C TRP A 268 -0.30 -3.67 -10.19
N LEU A 269 -0.02 -2.44 -9.74
CA LEU A 269 1.30 -2.05 -9.24
C LEU A 269 1.72 -2.92 -8.04
N ALA A 270 0.80 -3.20 -7.11
CA ALA A 270 1.04 -4.08 -5.97
C ALA A 270 1.28 -5.55 -6.39
N LEU A 271 0.56 -6.07 -7.38
CA LEU A 271 0.69 -7.45 -7.83
C LEU A 271 1.93 -7.69 -8.69
N SER A 272 2.36 -6.70 -9.47
CA SER A 272 3.60 -6.74 -10.26
C SER A 272 4.85 -6.98 -9.40
N ARG A 273 4.74 -6.84 -8.06
CA ARG A 273 5.77 -7.19 -7.08
C ARG A 273 5.79 -8.68 -6.71
N HIS A 274 4.63 -9.33 -6.59
CA HIS A 274 4.52 -10.61 -5.87
C HIS A 274 4.74 -11.85 -6.73
N ARG A 275 4.77 -11.70 -8.05
CA ARG A 275 5.01 -12.78 -9.01
C ARG A 275 5.96 -12.25 -10.06
N ASP A 276 7.13 -12.87 -10.15
CA ASP A 276 8.20 -12.67 -11.11
C ASP A 276 7.78 -11.96 -12.41
N VAL A 277 8.73 -11.22 -12.97
CA VAL A 277 8.86 -10.64 -14.32
C VAL A 277 8.59 -11.63 -15.50
N LYS A 278 7.92 -12.76 -15.28
CA LYS A 278 7.63 -13.80 -16.27
C LYS A 278 6.53 -13.47 -17.28
N LEU A 279 5.83 -12.33 -17.17
CA LEU A 279 4.66 -12.07 -18.02
C LEU A 279 4.81 -10.91 -19.02
N GLY A 280 5.96 -10.23 -19.11
CA GLY A 280 6.14 -9.15 -20.10
C GLY A 280 5.11 -8.01 -19.96
N VAL A 281 4.51 -7.86 -18.78
CA VAL A 281 3.53 -6.82 -18.49
C VAL A 281 4.29 -5.50 -18.32
N PRO A 282 4.00 -4.47 -19.14
CA PRO A 282 4.78 -3.24 -19.16
C PRO A 282 4.70 -2.45 -17.85
N SER A 283 5.70 -1.66 -17.48
CA SER A 283 5.56 -0.72 -16.35
C SER A 283 4.54 0.39 -16.68
N PRO A 284 3.97 1.11 -15.68
CA PRO A 284 3.13 2.28 -15.96
C PRO A 284 3.83 3.30 -16.88
N GLY A 285 5.14 3.53 -16.71
CA GLY A 285 5.94 4.42 -17.56
C GLY A 285 6.12 3.92 -19.00
N GLU A 286 6.33 2.62 -19.19
CA GLU A 286 6.39 2.00 -20.52
C GLU A 286 5.04 2.14 -21.25
N LEU A 287 3.95 1.87 -20.54
CA LEU A 287 2.57 2.05 -21.02
C LEU A 287 2.27 3.51 -21.37
N ALA A 288 2.73 4.46 -20.55
CA ALA A 288 2.57 5.89 -20.80
C ALA A 288 3.36 6.39 -22.02
N SER A 289 4.36 5.63 -22.47
CA SER A 289 5.22 5.96 -23.62
C SER A 289 4.87 5.14 -24.88
N ALA A 290 3.99 4.15 -24.76
CA ALA A 290 3.52 3.33 -25.88
C ALA A 290 2.65 4.13 -26.86
N ASP A 291 2.47 3.62 -28.07
CA ASP A 291 1.51 4.17 -29.03
C ASP A 291 0.05 4.09 -28.51
N ALA A 292 -0.85 4.88 -29.09
CA ALA A 292 -2.23 5.02 -28.64
C ALA A 292 -2.99 3.69 -28.62
N ASP A 293 -2.84 2.86 -29.66
CA ASP A 293 -3.53 1.58 -29.76
C ASP A 293 -3.03 0.59 -28.71
N THR A 294 -1.71 0.58 -28.46
CA THR A 294 -1.11 -0.26 -27.42
C THR A 294 -1.53 0.17 -26.03
N LEU A 295 -1.58 1.47 -25.73
CA LEU A 295 -2.08 1.99 -24.45
C LEU A 295 -3.53 1.57 -24.24
N ARG A 296 -4.41 1.79 -25.22
CA ARG A 296 -5.83 1.48 -25.12
C ARG A 296 -6.08 -0.02 -24.94
N ARG A 297 -5.34 -0.87 -25.65
CA ARG A 297 -5.43 -2.34 -25.54
C ARG A 297 -5.05 -2.83 -24.13
N HIS A 298 -3.96 -2.33 -23.57
CA HIS A 298 -3.55 -2.71 -22.22
C HIS A 298 -4.54 -2.22 -21.15
N LEU A 299 -5.11 -1.03 -21.30
CA LEU A 299 -6.17 -0.57 -20.40
C LEU A 299 -7.43 -1.45 -20.54
N GLN A 300 -7.76 -1.93 -21.73
CA GLN A 300 -8.84 -2.90 -21.91
C GLN A 300 -8.55 -4.25 -21.25
N GLU A 301 -7.30 -4.71 -21.28
CA GLU A 301 -6.86 -5.91 -20.55
C GLU A 301 -6.93 -5.72 -19.03
N LEU A 302 -6.55 -4.55 -18.52
CA LEU A 302 -6.71 -4.19 -17.11
C LEU A 302 -8.18 -4.22 -16.69
N GLU A 303 -9.04 -3.53 -17.44
CA GLU A 303 -10.48 -3.42 -17.15
C GLU A 303 -11.21 -4.76 -17.22
N SER A 304 -10.79 -5.65 -18.13
CA SER A 304 -11.35 -6.99 -18.25
C SER A 304 -10.77 -8.00 -17.26
N GLY A 305 -9.82 -7.59 -16.42
CA GLY A 305 -9.12 -8.48 -15.48
C GLY A 305 -8.10 -9.42 -16.12
N GLY A 306 -7.80 -9.26 -17.41
CA GLY A 306 -6.84 -10.07 -18.14
C GLY A 306 -5.49 -10.11 -17.43
N ILE A 307 -5.03 -8.95 -16.97
CA ILE A 307 -3.78 -8.81 -16.21
C ILE A 307 -3.84 -9.65 -14.92
N PHE A 308 -4.94 -9.60 -14.16
CA PHE A 308 -5.07 -10.37 -12.91
C PHE A 308 -5.16 -11.89 -13.13
N ARG A 309 -5.82 -12.32 -14.21
CA ARG A 309 -5.90 -13.75 -14.58
C ARG A 309 -4.55 -14.36 -14.89
N THR A 310 -3.62 -13.59 -15.46
CA THR A 310 -2.24 -14.07 -15.66
C THR A 310 -1.53 -14.38 -14.34
N TYR A 311 -1.95 -13.76 -13.23
CA TYR A 311 -1.48 -14.06 -11.88
C TYR A 311 -2.27 -15.18 -11.18
N GLY A 312 -3.21 -15.83 -11.87
CA GLY A 312 -4.11 -16.83 -11.30
C GLY A 312 -5.21 -16.23 -10.41
N LEU A 313 -5.41 -14.92 -10.46
CA LEU A 313 -6.46 -14.21 -9.73
C LEU A 313 -7.65 -13.98 -10.67
N THR A 314 -8.80 -14.54 -10.33
CA THR A 314 -10.05 -14.37 -11.07
C THR A 314 -11.00 -13.49 -10.25
N ASN A 315 -11.92 -12.78 -10.92
CA ASN A 315 -12.90 -11.90 -10.26
C ASN A 315 -12.27 -10.78 -9.39
N LEU A 316 -11.00 -10.43 -9.61
CA LEU A 316 -10.34 -9.31 -8.95
C LEU A 316 -10.46 -8.06 -9.83
N LEU A 317 -11.28 -7.10 -9.40
CA LEU A 317 -11.42 -5.79 -10.05
C LEU A 317 -11.79 -5.87 -11.55
N GLU A 318 -12.53 -6.91 -11.97
CA GLU A 318 -12.89 -7.16 -13.36
C GLU A 318 -14.26 -6.57 -13.73
N GLY A 319 -14.38 -6.05 -14.96
CA GLY A 319 -15.65 -5.99 -15.69
C GLY A 319 -16.77 -5.15 -15.06
N ASP A 320 -16.48 -3.91 -14.67
CA ASP A 320 -17.47 -2.96 -14.16
C ASP A 320 -17.91 -1.90 -15.20
N PHE A 321 -18.93 -1.14 -14.85
CA PHE A 321 -19.41 -0.01 -15.65
C PHE A 321 -18.44 1.17 -15.71
N PHE A 322 -17.32 1.13 -14.97
CA PHE A 322 -16.32 2.20 -14.95
C PHE A 322 -15.31 2.12 -16.12
N ALA A 323 -15.28 1.00 -16.85
CA ALA A 323 -14.51 0.86 -18.09
C ALA A 323 -15.04 1.70 -19.28
N TRP A 324 -16.10 2.49 -19.09
CA TRP A 324 -16.80 3.21 -20.16
C TRP A 324 -15.90 4.19 -20.93
N TYR A 325 -14.86 4.73 -20.28
CA TYR A 325 -13.93 5.68 -20.86
C TYR A 325 -13.19 5.09 -22.08
N LEU A 326 -13.06 3.76 -22.17
CA LEU A 326 -12.53 3.07 -23.35
C LEU A 326 -13.42 3.21 -24.58
N PHE A 327 -14.72 3.49 -24.42
CA PHE A 327 -15.66 3.74 -25.51
C PHE A 327 -15.86 5.23 -25.80
N ALA A 328 -15.36 6.11 -24.93
CA ALA A 328 -15.37 7.56 -25.07
C ALA A 328 -13.94 8.11 -25.30
N TRP A 329 -13.10 7.33 -25.99
CA TRP A 329 -11.69 7.63 -26.18
C TRP A 329 -11.47 8.82 -27.12
N ASP A 330 -10.76 9.83 -26.63
CA ASP A 330 -10.27 10.96 -27.42
C ASP A 330 -8.84 11.33 -27.00
N THR A 331 -8.22 12.26 -27.73
CA THR A 331 -6.83 12.69 -27.47
C THR A 331 -6.66 13.35 -26.10
N LEU A 332 -7.69 14.05 -25.61
CA LEU A 332 -7.64 14.74 -24.32
C LEU A 332 -7.61 13.73 -23.16
N LEU A 333 -8.47 12.72 -23.24
CA LEU A 333 -8.53 11.62 -22.29
C LEU A 333 -7.25 10.78 -22.34
N GLU A 334 -6.75 10.48 -23.53
CA GLU A 334 -5.50 9.75 -23.69
C GLU A 334 -4.34 10.46 -22.97
N GLU A 335 -4.12 11.75 -23.20
CA GLU A 335 -3.01 12.47 -22.57
C GLU A 335 -3.18 12.54 -21.04
N ALA A 336 -4.42 12.71 -20.56
CA ALA A 336 -4.70 12.71 -19.13
C ALA A 336 -4.39 11.35 -18.48
N LEU A 337 -4.71 10.24 -19.16
CA LEU A 337 -4.37 8.89 -18.71
C LEU A 337 -2.85 8.65 -18.73
N ARG A 338 -2.13 9.16 -19.73
CA ARG A 338 -0.65 9.12 -19.75
C ARG A 338 -0.06 9.88 -18.58
N GLU A 339 -0.61 11.05 -18.24
CA GLU A 339 -0.18 11.83 -17.08
C GLU A 339 -0.39 11.05 -15.76
N LEU A 340 -1.52 10.34 -15.61
CA LEU A 340 -1.79 9.45 -14.48
C LEU A 340 -0.72 8.37 -14.34
N LEU A 341 -0.46 7.64 -15.44
CA LEU A 341 0.50 6.55 -15.49
C LEU A 341 1.93 7.02 -15.19
N ARG A 342 2.36 8.16 -15.74
CA ARG A 342 3.67 8.76 -15.44
C ARG A 342 3.84 9.09 -13.96
N ARG A 343 2.77 9.50 -13.26
CA ARG A 343 2.87 9.73 -11.80
C ARG A 343 2.96 8.42 -11.03
N LEU A 344 2.17 7.42 -11.42
CA LEU A 344 2.17 6.11 -10.79
C LEU A 344 3.51 5.39 -10.94
N ASP A 345 4.21 5.55 -12.06
CA ASP A 345 5.52 4.95 -12.30
C ASP A 345 6.61 5.41 -11.29
N GLN A 346 6.41 6.56 -10.64
CA GLN A 346 7.32 7.07 -9.61
C GLN A 346 7.16 6.39 -8.25
N TYR A 347 6.09 5.60 -8.07
CA TYR A 347 5.82 4.91 -6.81
C TYR A 347 6.57 3.59 -6.71
N GLU A 348 7.04 3.27 -5.50
CA GLU A 348 7.72 2.02 -5.20
C GLU A 348 6.76 1.04 -4.51
N PRO A 349 6.15 0.08 -5.23
CA PRO A 349 5.23 -0.90 -4.64
C PRO A 349 5.85 -1.75 -3.54
N ALA A 350 7.19 -1.87 -3.51
CA ALA A 350 7.89 -2.61 -2.46
C ALA A 350 7.64 -2.07 -1.04
N THR A 351 7.27 -0.81 -0.92
CA THR A 351 6.92 -0.20 0.36
C THR A 351 5.65 -0.77 1.01
N LEU A 352 4.72 -1.35 0.23
CA LEU A 352 3.54 -2.04 0.80
C LEU A 352 3.92 -3.27 1.63
N ALA A 353 5.00 -3.96 1.28
CA ALA A 353 5.46 -5.13 2.04
C ALA A 353 6.04 -4.76 3.41
N ILE A 354 6.47 -3.51 3.58
CA ILE A 354 6.97 -3.00 4.86
C ILE A 354 5.80 -2.76 5.82
N HIS A 355 4.66 -2.26 5.30
CA HIS A 355 3.45 -1.93 6.06
C HIS A 355 2.16 -2.51 5.42
N PRO A 356 1.96 -3.85 5.42
CA PRO A 356 0.80 -4.48 4.80
C PRO A 356 -0.53 -3.99 5.40
N GLU A 357 -0.56 -3.66 6.69
CA GLU A 357 -1.71 -3.05 7.37
C GLU A 357 -2.11 -1.65 6.85
N GLU A 358 -1.18 -0.86 6.30
CA GLU A 358 -1.50 0.44 5.69
C GLU A 358 -2.29 0.32 4.39
N SER A 359 -2.22 -0.83 3.71
CA SER A 359 -3.00 -1.10 2.51
C SER A 359 -4.51 -0.94 2.75
N ARG A 360 -4.98 -1.18 3.99
CA ARG A 360 -6.39 -1.04 4.37
C ARG A 360 -6.84 0.41 4.38
N ASP A 361 -6.01 1.29 4.96
CA ASP A 361 -6.28 2.72 5.06
C ASP A 361 -6.02 3.47 3.76
N LEU A 362 -5.27 2.86 2.84
CA LEU A 362 -4.85 3.43 1.57
C LEU A 362 -6.04 3.89 0.74
N PHE A 363 -6.96 3.00 0.40
CA PHE A 363 -8.10 3.32 -0.46
C PHE A 363 -9.12 4.23 0.22
N LYS A 364 -9.33 4.05 1.53
CA LYS A 364 -10.24 4.89 2.34
C LYS A 364 -9.78 6.35 2.35
N LYS A 365 -8.50 6.60 2.66
CA LYS A 365 -7.95 7.96 2.69
C LYS A 365 -7.89 8.57 1.29
N LEU A 366 -7.56 7.78 0.27
CA LEU A 366 -7.57 8.21 -1.13
C LEU A 366 -8.99 8.62 -1.57
N TYR A 367 -10.02 7.84 -1.24
CA TYR A 367 -11.40 8.23 -1.55
C TYR A 367 -11.81 9.51 -0.82
N HIS A 368 -11.43 9.65 0.45
CA HIS A 368 -11.67 10.87 1.22
C HIS A 368 -10.96 12.11 0.65
N SER A 369 -9.81 11.96 0.01
CA SER A 369 -9.08 13.06 -0.60
C SER A 369 -9.65 13.49 -1.95
N LEU A 370 -10.46 12.62 -2.57
CA LEU A 370 -11.19 12.91 -3.81
C LEU A 370 -12.53 13.58 -3.56
N LEU A 371 -13.21 13.24 -2.47
CA LEU A 371 -14.58 13.67 -2.24
C LEU A 371 -14.76 14.28 -0.84
N PRO A 372 -15.21 15.56 -0.75
CA PRO A 372 -15.31 16.25 0.51
C PRO A 372 -16.45 15.66 1.37
N ARG A 373 -16.31 15.80 2.69
CA ARG A 373 -17.26 15.23 3.67
C ARG A 373 -18.70 15.67 3.42
N GLN A 374 -18.92 16.92 3.01
CA GLN A 374 -20.26 17.45 2.75
C GLN A 374 -21.00 16.71 1.63
N ILE A 375 -20.26 16.11 0.70
CA ILE A 375 -20.81 15.34 -0.42
C ILE A 375 -20.88 13.85 -0.07
N ARG A 376 -19.95 13.32 0.73
CA ARG A 376 -19.99 11.92 1.20
C ARG A 376 -21.05 11.64 2.25
N HIS A 377 -21.29 12.58 3.15
CA HIS A 377 -22.23 12.39 4.27
C HIS A 377 -23.65 12.01 3.81
N PRO A 378 -24.25 12.68 2.81
CA PRO A 378 -25.57 12.31 2.30
C PRO A 378 -25.63 10.92 1.65
N LEU A 379 -24.48 10.36 1.26
CA LEU A 379 -24.37 9.05 0.63
C LEU A 379 -24.35 7.89 1.65
N GLY A 380 -24.35 8.20 2.95
CA GLY A 380 -24.17 7.18 3.99
C GLY A 380 -22.77 6.58 4.05
N GLU A 381 -21.80 7.16 3.33
CA GLU A 381 -20.43 6.65 3.22
C GLU A 381 -19.58 7.01 4.45
N TYR A 382 -19.84 6.32 5.56
CA TYR A 382 -19.08 6.40 6.81
C TYR A 382 -18.23 5.16 7.02
N TYR A 383 -16.93 5.36 7.10
CA TYR A 383 -15.99 4.28 7.36
C TYR A 383 -15.84 4.06 8.87
N THR A 384 -16.09 2.82 9.30
CA THR A 384 -15.87 2.39 10.69
C THR A 384 -14.39 2.54 11.08
N PRO A 385 -14.06 3.17 12.22
CA PRO A 385 -12.71 3.17 12.75
C PRO A 385 -12.29 1.77 13.22
N ASP A 386 -11.03 1.40 12.98
CA ASP A 386 -10.51 0.05 13.29
C ASP A 386 -10.66 -0.33 14.76
N TRP A 387 -10.40 0.60 15.69
CA TRP A 387 -10.56 0.34 17.13
C TRP A 387 -12.01 0.00 17.50
N LEU A 388 -12.99 0.61 16.82
CA LEU A 388 -14.40 0.38 17.08
C LEU A 388 -14.81 -0.98 16.51
N ALA A 389 -14.32 -1.30 15.31
CA ALA A 389 -14.55 -2.59 14.69
C ALA A 389 -13.93 -3.73 15.51
N GLN A 390 -12.68 -3.58 15.96
CA GLN A 390 -12.00 -4.53 16.85
C GLN A 390 -12.74 -4.72 18.17
N ARG A 391 -13.17 -3.63 18.80
CA ARG A 391 -13.95 -3.68 20.04
C ARG A 391 -15.26 -4.46 19.84
N LEU A 392 -15.99 -4.18 18.77
CA LEU A 392 -17.25 -4.87 18.49
C LEU A 392 -17.03 -6.36 18.21
N LEU A 393 -16.02 -6.71 17.39
CA LEU A 393 -15.67 -8.11 17.11
C LEU A 393 -15.31 -8.88 18.39
N ALA A 394 -14.52 -8.27 19.27
CA ALA A 394 -14.19 -8.85 20.58
C ALA A 394 -15.41 -8.96 21.52
N GLN A 395 -16.44 -8.14 21.35
CA GLN A 395 -17.70 -8.29 22.07
C GLN A 395 -18.58 -9.40 21.49
N VAL A 396 -18.57 -9.58 20.17
CA VAL A 396 -19.35 -10.63 19.48
C VAL A 396 -18.80 -12.02 19.80
N ASP A 397 -17.48 -12.21 19.75
CA ASP A 397 -16.85 -13.46 20.18
C ASP A 397 -15.54 -13.20 20.92
N LYS A 398 -15.64 -12.97 22.23
CA LYS A 398 -14.50 -12.70 23.10
C LYS A 398 -13.44 -13.80 23.03
N GLU A 399 -13.86 -15.06 22.98
CA GLU A 399 -12.93 -16.19 22.95
C GLU A 399 -12.14 -16.21 21.64
N PHE A 400 -12.82 -16.07 20.49
CA PHE A 400 -12.15 -16.09 19.19
C PHE A 400 -11.11 -14.98 19.05
N PHE A 401 -11.41 -13.78 19.55
CA PHE A 401 -10.57 -12.59 19.37
C PHE A 401 -9.55 -12.35 20.50
N THR A 402 -9.77 -12.86 21.71
CA THR A 402 -8.94 -12.51 22.88
C THR A 402 -8.37 -13.70 23.65
N ALA A 403 -8.79 -14.94 23.36
CA ALA A 403 -8.25 -16.10 24.06
C ALA A 403 -6.81 -16.40 23.64
N GLU A 404 -5.99 -16.74 24.63
CA GLU A 404 -4.66 -17.30 24.43
C GLU A 404 -4.76 -18.79 24.03
N LEU A 405 -3.80 -19.26 23.24
CA LEU A 405 -3.81 -20.60 22.65
C LEU A 405 -3.88 -21.71 23.71
N GLY A 406 -2.91 -21.76 24.64
CA GLY A 406 -2.75 -22.76 25.71
C GLY A 406 -3.89 -23.79 25.87
N ASN A 407 -4.75 -23.61 26.88
CA ASN A 407 -5.85 -24.55 27.15
C ASN A 407 -7.02 -24.45 26.15
N ASN A 408 -7.00 -23.49 25.22
CA ASN A 408 -8.09 -23.21 24.30
C ASN A 408 -7.84 -23.74 22.88
N GLU A 409 -6.67 -24.31 22.57
CA GLU A 409 -6.25 -24.69 21.21
C GLU A 409 -7.31 -25.49 20.46
N HIS A 410 -7.80 -26.57 21.06
CA HIS A 410 -8.81 -27.44 20.45
C HIS A 410 -10.09 -26.65 20.11
N ARG A 411 -10.56 -25.81 21.04
CA ARG A 411 -11.79 -25.04 20.86
C ARG A 411 -11.61 -23.91 19.84
N LEU A 412 -10.48 -23.21 19.86
CA LEU A 412 -10.14 -22.19 18.87
C LEU A 412 -10.01 -22.79 17.47
N ARG A 413 -9.41 -23.96 17.34
CA ARG A 413 -9.34 -24.70 16.06
C ARG A 413 -10.72 -25.05 15.54
N GLN A 414 -11.63 -25.53 16.40
CA GLN A 414 -13.01 -25.81 16.01
C GLN A 414 -13.73 -24.54 15.53
N LYS A 415 -13.66 -23.45 16.29
CA LYS A 415 -14.26 -22.16 15.90
C LYS A 415 -13.71 -21.64 14.58
N LEU A 416 -12.39 -21.73 14.39
CA LEU A 416 -11.72 -21.29 13.16
C LEU A 416 -12.26 -21.98 11.91
N LEU A 417 -12.52 -23.28 11.98
CA LEU A 417 -12.96 -24.07 10.84
C LEU A 417 -14.49 -24.03 10.62
N GLN A 418 -15.26 -23.89 11.70
CA GLN A 418 -16.73 -24.08 11.67
C GLN A 418 -17.53 -22.78 11.72
N THR A 419 -17.00 -21.72 12.33
CA THR A 419 -17.73 -20.45 12.42
C THR A 419 -17.80 -19.77 11.05
N ARG A 420 -18.95 -19.18 10.73
CA ARG A 420 -19.17 -18.37 9.54
C ARG A 420 -19.61 -16.97 9.95
N TRP A 421 -19.05 -15.97 9.29
CA TRP A 421 -19.27 -14.57 9.60
C TRP A 421 -19.98 -13.89 8.42
N LEU A 422 -20.94 -13.02 8.72
CA LEU A 422 -21.69 -12.25 7.73
C LEU A 422 -21.72 -10.79 8.17
N ASP A 423 -21.28 -9.90 7.28
CA ASP A 423 -21.46 -8.46 7.40
C ASP A 423 -22.32 -7.99 6.22
N PRO A 424 -23.65 -7.83 6.41
CA PRO A 424 -24.58 -7.53 5.33
C PRO A 424 -24.49 -6.07 4.85
N ALA A 425 -23.72 -5.23 5.52
CA ALA A 425 -23.52 -3.82 5.20
C ALA A 425 -22.02 -3.47 5.26
N CYS A 426 -21.18 -4.36 4.72
CA CYS A 426 -19.75 -4.35 4.98
C CYS A 426 -19.01 -3.09 4.52
N GLY A 427 -19.60 -2.29 3.62
CA GLY A 427 -19.00 -1.07 3.11
C GLY A 427 -17.57 -1.32 2.63
N SER A 428 -16.59 -0.66 3.27
CA SER A 428 -15.16 -0.84 3.00
C SER A 428 -14.56 -2.19 3.43
N GLY A 429 -15.36 -3.09 3.99
CA GLY A 429 -14.96 -4.42 4.43
C GLY A 429 -14.14 -4.43 5.73
N THR A 430 -14.16 -3.37 6.54
CA THR A 430 -13.30 -3.24 7.74
C THR A 430 -13.44 -4.44 8.69
N PHE A 431 -14.69 -4.88 8.97
CA PHE A 431 -14.95 -6.06 9.81
C PHE A 431 -14.41 -7.34 9.18
N LEU A 432 -14.68 -7.55 7.88
CA LEU A 432 -14.24 -8.74 7.15
C LEU A 432 -12.71 -8.83 7.09
N LEU A 433 -12.02 -7.71 6.88
CA LEU A 433 -10.55 -7.67 6.88
C LEU A 433 -9.95 -7.99 8.24
N LEU A 434 -10.52 -7.48 9.33
CA LEU A 434 -10.09 -7.82 10.69
C LEU A 434 -10.35 -9.30 11.02
N LEU A 435 -11.49 -9.83 10.59
CA LEU A 435 -11.83 -11.25 10.70
C LEU A 435 -10.83 -12.14 9.97
N ILE A 436 -10.55 -11.86 8.69
CA ILE A 436 -9.59 -12.60 7.88
C ILE A 436 -8.19 -12.56 8.52
N ALA A 437 -7.74 -11.39 9.01
CA ALA A 437 -6.45 -11.30 9.69
C ALA A 437 -6.39 -12.18 10.94
N ARG A 438 -7.45 -12.18 11.77
CA ARG A 438 -7.51 -13.04 12.95
C ARG A 438 -7.54 -14.53 12.58
N MET A 439 -8.26 -14.89 11.53
CA MET A 439 -8.29 -16.27 11.02
C MET A 439 -6.91 -16.71 10.53
N GLN A 440 -6.19 -15.84 9.80
CA GLN A 440 -4.82 -16.13 9.35
C GLN A 440 -3.84 -16.30 10.52
N GLU A 441 -3.92 -15.43 11.53
CA GLU A 441 -3.11 -15.50 12.75
C GLU A 441 -3.33 -16.83 13.49
N LEU A 442 -4.59 -17.18 13.76
CA LEU A 442 -4.95 -18.44 14.41
C LEU A 442 -4.57 -19.64 13.55
N GLY A 443 -4.76 -19.56 12.24
CA GLY A 443 -4.39 -20.60 11.29
C GLY A 443 -2.89 -20.93 11.32
N GLN A 444 -2.05 -19.89 11.36
CA GLN A 444 -0.61 -20.05 11.47
C GLN A 444 -0.23 -20.64 12.84
N ALA A 445 -0.82 -20.13 13.92
CA ALA A 445 -0.49 -20.58 15.27
C ALA A 445 -0.95 -22.02 15.56
N LEU A 446 -2.09 -22.44 15.01
CA LEU A 446 -2.67 -23.78 15.17
C LEU A 446 -2.22 -24.76 14.08
N MET A 447 -1.33 -24.34 13.18
CA MET A 447 -0.84 -25.13 12.04
C MET A 447 -1.98 -25.73 11.19
N VAL A 448 -2.98 -24.91 10.88
CA VAL A 448 -4.08 -25.26 9.97
C VAL A 448 -3.66 -24.96 8.54
N ASP A 449 -3.95 -25.87 7.61
CA ASP A 449 -3.66 -25.65 6.19
C ASP A 449 -4.43 -24.44 5.66
N LYS A 450 -3.79 -23.59 4.87
CA LYS A 450 -4.42 -22.40 4.28
C LYS A 450 -5.64 -22.73 3.42
N ARG A 451 -5.70 -23.93 2.83
CA ARG A 451 -6.83 -24.43 2.04
C ARG A 451 -8.05 -24.77 2.89
N GLU A 452 -7.87 -24.97 4.19
CA GLU A 452 -8.97 -25.25 5.14
C GLU A 452 -9.50 -23.98 5.80
N LEU A 453 -8.80 -22.85 5.65
CA LEU A 453 -9.06 -21.59 6.35
C LEU A 453 -10.05 -20.65 5.63
N LEU A 454 -10.02 -20.61 4.30
CA LEU A 454 -10.75 -19.64 3.48
C LEU A 454 -11.50 -20.32 2.34
#